data_AF-A0A813XBE1-F1
#
_entry.id   AF-A0A813XBE1-F1
#
_cell.length_a   1.000
_cell.length_b   1.000
_cell.length_c   1.000
_cell.angle_alpha   90.00
_cell.angle_beta   90.00
_cell.angle_gamma   90.00
#
_symmetry.space_group_name_H-M   'P 1'
#
loop_
_entity.id
_entity.type
_entity.pdbx_description
1 polymer ?
#
loop_
_entity_poly.entity_id
_entity_poly.type
_entity_poly.pdbx_seq_one_letter_code
_entity_poly.pdbx_strand_id
1 'polypeptide(L)'
;MVKSWPASKWRQVLFSDEMDIEVDNRKHRICIRRTSVEKYNQDCIIQRTKQGGGSIWIWCCMSYYGLGIHSIFDGRLNSTRYIQI
;
A
#
# COMPACT_ATOMS: atom_id res chain seq x y z
N MET A 1 -27.23 -9.87 16.50
CA MET A 1 -26.42 -11.04 16.05
C MET A 1 -26.06 -10.83 14.58
N VAL A 2 -24.78 -10.88 14.23
CA VAL A 2 -24.35 -10.81 12.82
C VAL A 2 -24.64 -12.18 12.17
N LYS A 3 -25.45 -12.21 11.11
CA LYS A 3 -25.71 -13.44 10.35
C LYS A 3 -24.45 -13.84 9.58
N SER A 4 -23.92 -15.03 9.86
CA SER A 4 -22.80 -15.59 9.09
C SER A 4 -23.29 -16.07 7.72
N TRP A 5 -22.56 -15.72 6.67
CA TRP A 5 -22.82 -16.24 5.33
C TRP A 5 -22.14 -17.61 5.13
N PRO A 6 -22.78 -18.54 4.39
CA PRO A 6 -22.15 -19.81 4.05
C PRO A 6 -20.94 -19.57 3.13
N ALA A 7 -19.94 -20.46 3.22
CA ALA A 7 -18.71 -20.35 2.43
C ALA A 7 -18.96 -20.24 0.93
N SER A 8 -19.96 -20.96 0.39
CA SER A 8 -20.36 -20.87 -1.02
C SER A 8 -20.70 -19.45 -1.47
N LYS A 9 -21.29 -18.65 -0.58
CA LYS A 9 -21.65 -17.25 -0.86
C LYS A 9 -20.42 -16.35 -0.82
N TRP A 10 -19.49 -16.58 0.11
CA TRP A 10 -18.21 -15.86 0.14
C TRP A 10 -17.35 -16.11 -1.09
N ARG A 11 -17.38 -17.32 -1.66
CA ARG A 11 -16.62 -17.65 -2.89
C ARG A 11 -17.05 -16.87 -4.13
N GLN A 12 -18.25 -16.29 -4.12
CA GLN A 12 -18.78 -15.48 -5.21
C GLN A 12 -18.46 -13.98 -5.06
N VAL A 13 -17.86 -13.58 -3.93
CA VAL A 13 -17.50 -12.19 -3.68
C VAL A 13 -16.19 -11.86 -4.40
N LEU A 14 -16.21 -10.79 -5.18
CA LEU A 14 -15.01 -10.12 -5.67
C LEU A 14 -14.71 -8.96 -4.73
N PHE A 15 -13.59 -9.04 -4.03
CA PHE A 15 -13.07 -7.95 -3.22
C PHE A 15 -12.23 -7.05 -4.13
N SER A 16 -12.35 -5.74 -4.00
CA SER A 16 -11.52 -4.77 -4.72
C SER A 16 -11.10 -3.67 -3.77
N ASP A 17 -9.87 -3.19 -3.91
CA ASP A 17 -9.36 -2.08 -3.13
C ASP A 17 -8.23 -1.36 -3.87
N GLU A 18 -7.86 -0.20 -3.35
CA GLU A 18 -6.79 0.64 -3.85
C GLU A 18 -5.54 0.51 -2.98
N MET A 19 -4.38 0.33 -3.63
CA MET A 19 -3.08 0.28 -2.95
C MET A 19 -2.18 1.40 -3.46
N ASP A 20 -1.53 2.09 -2.53
CA ASP A 20 -0.48 3.08 -2.81
C ASP A 20 0.89 2.49 -2.44
N ILE A 21 1.78 2.39 -3.43
CA ILE A 21 3.15 1.93 -3.23
C ILE A 21 4.09 3.13 -3.39
N GLU A 22 4.61 3.59 -2.25
CA GLU A 22 5.59 4.68 -2.17
C GLU A 22 7.02 4.15 -2.39
N VAL A 23 7.78 4.82 -3.26
CA VAL A 23 9.19 4.48 -3.54
C VAL A 23 10.09 4.75 -2.33
N ASP A 24 9.83 5.86 -1.63
CA ASP A 24 10.49 6.23 -0.38
C ASP A 24 9.43 6.19 0.72
N ASN A 25 9.16 4.99 1.22
CA ASN A 25 8.04 4.71 2.12
C ASN A 25 8.26 5.36 3.49
N ARG A 26 7.69 6.57 3.65
CA ARG A 26 7.81 7.38 4.86
C ARG A 26 7.04 6.81 6.04
N LYS A 27 6.12 5.87 5.80
CA LYS A 27 5.21 5.31 6.80
C LYS A 27 5.91 4.27 7.68
N HIS A 28 6.99 3.65 7.22
CA HIS A 28 7.76 2.71 8.04
C HIS A 28 8.69 3.44 9.02
N ARG A 29 8.61 3.04 10.30
CA ARG A 29 9.60 3.43 11.29
C ARG A 29 10.82 2.54 11.13
N ILE A 30 11.97 3.16 10.89
CA ILE A 30 13.25 2.46 10.94
C ILE A 30 13.79 2.61 12.36
N CYS A 31 14.02 1.48 13.03
CA CYS A 31 14.62 1.44 14.36
C CYS A 31 16.13 1.28 14.22
N ILE A 32 16.90 2.24 14.76
CA ILE A 32 18.36 2.18 14.82
C ILE A 32 18.76 1.97 16.28
N ARG A 33 19.67 1.01 16.51
CA ARG A 33 20.32 0.83 17.81
C ARG A 33 21.66 1.55 17.79
N ARG A 34 21.90 2.44 18.76
CA ARG A 34 23.14 3.21 18.90
C ARG A 34 23.38 3.65 20.34
N THR A 35 24.63 3.93 20.67
CA THR A 35 25.03 4.54 21.94
C THR A 35 24.91 6.07 21.90
N SER A 36 25.09 6.74 23.05
CA SER A 36 24.98 8.21 23.15
C SER A 36 26.03 8.96 22.33
N VAL A 37 27.25 8.40 22.22
CA VAL A 37 28.36 8.99 21.45
C VAL A 37 28.16 8.87 19.94
N GLU A 38 27.42 7.85 19.48
CA GLU A 38 27.14 7.60 18.05
C GLU A 38 25.94 8.39 17.52
N LYS A 39 25.32 9.26 18.35
CA LYS A 39 24.12 10.02 17.99
C LYS A 39 24.26 10.80 16.68
N TYR A 40 25.46 11.30 16.39
CA TYR A 40 25.76 12.09 15.20
C TYR A 40 26.62 11.36 14.17
N ASN A 41 26.89 10.06 14.36
CA ASN A 41 27.52 9.25 13.33
C ASN A 41 26.57 9.17 12.11
N GLN A 42 27.10 9.43 10.91
CA GLN A 42 26.33 9.35 9.66
C GLN A 42 25.72 7.96 9.47
N ASP A 43 26.39 6.90 9.89
CA ASP A 43 25.86 5.52 9.83
C ASP A 43 24.62 5.32 10.71
N CYS A 44 24.44 6.21 11.70
CA CYS A 44 23.33 6.19 12.65
C CYS A 44 22.25 7.24 12.32
N ILE A 45 22.32 7.90 11.16
CA ILE A 45 21.37 8.92 10.71
C ILE A 45 20.76 8.49 9.39
N ILE A 46 19.43 8.45 9.34
CA ILE A 46 18.69 8.22 8.11
C ILE A 46 18.46 9.58 7.45
N GLN A 47 19.12 9.81 6.33
CA GLN A 47 18.85 10.98 5.51
C GLN A 47 17.45 10.86 4.93
N ARG A 48 16.60 11.86 5.18
CA ARG A 48 15.26 11.94 4.59
C ARG A 48 15.26 12.95 3.47
N THR A 49 14.82 12.53 2.31
CA THR A 49 14.54 13.38 1.15
C THR A 49 13.30 14.24 1.41
N LYS A 50 13.41 15.57 1.19
CA LYS A 50 12.31 16.53 1.43
C LYS A 50 11.14 16.29 0.48
N GLN A 51 11.42 16.05 -0.80
CA GLN A 51 10.44 15.52 -1.76
C GLN A 51 10.41 14.00 -1.63
N GLY A 52 9.22 13.40 -1.55
CA GLY A 52 9.10 11.94 -1.51
C GLY A 52 9.61 11.33 -2.83
N GLY A 53 9.91 10.03 -2.84
CA GLY A 53 10.38 9.31 -4.03
C GLY A 53 9.32 9.10 -5.12
N GLY A 54 8.13 9.68 -4.97
CA GLY A 54 6.94 9.37 -5.78
C GLY A 54 6.20 8.14 -5.26
N SER A 55 5.00 7.92 -5.80
CA SER A 55 4.20 6.74 -5.50
C SER A 55 3.41 6.29 -6.73
N ILE A 56 3.17 4.99 -6.83
CA ILE A 56 2.29 4.40 -7.83
C ILE A 56 1.03 3.89 -7.14
N TRP A 57 -0.11 4.11 -7.78
CA TRP A 57 -1.38 3.61 -7.30
C TRP A 57 -1.81 2.42 -8.13
N ILE A 58 -2.33 1.41 -7.45
CA ILE A 58 -2.78 0.16 -8.04
C ILE A 58 -4.22 -0.07 -7.61
N TRP A 59 -5.07 -0.40 -8.58
CA TRP A 59 -6.39 -0.97 -8.30
C TRP A 59 -6.34 -2.46 -8.60
N CYS A 60 -6.67 -3.26 -7.59
CA CYS A 60 -6.65 -4.72 -7.67
C CYS A 60 -7.95 -5.29 -7.15
N CYS A 61 -8.29 -6.47 -7.66
CA CYS A 61 -9.35 -7.28 -7.13
C CYS A 61 -8.86 -8.69 -6.79
N MET A 62 -9.54 -9.34 -5.85
CA MET A 62 -9.27 -10.71 -5.45
C MET A 62 -10.58 -11.44 -5.17
N SER A 63 -10.60 -12.72 -5.52
CA SER A 63 -11.69 -13.62 -5.18
C SER A 63 -11.13 -14.92 -4.61
N TYR A 64 -12.01 -15.82 -4.19
CA TYR A 64 -11.62 -17.17 -3.81
C TYR A 64 -10.82 -17.90 -4.91
N TYR A 65 -11.04 -17.55 -6.17
CA TYR A 65 -10.41 -18.21 -7.32
C TYR A 65 -9.04 -17.62 -7.69
N GLY A 66 -8.64 -16.50 -7.08
CA GLY A 66 -7.34 -15.88 -7.32
C GLY A 66 -7.37 -14.36 -7.36
N LEU A 67 -6.24 -13.80 -7.79
CA LEU A 67 -6.01 -12.35 -7.93
C LEU A 67 -6.32 -11.89 -9.35
N GLY A 68 -6.97 -10.73 -9.46
CA GLY A 68 -7.11 -9.94 -10.68
C GLY A 68 -6.43 -8.59 -10.49
N ILE A 69 -5.20 -8.44 -10.99
CA ILE A 69 -4.53 -7.13 -11.01
C ILE A 69 -5.05 -6.40 -12.26
N HIS A 70 -5.69 -5.25 -12.09
CA HIS A 70 -6.41 -4.61 -13.20
C HIS A 70 -5.74 -3.36 -13.73
N SER A 71 -5.21 -2.47 -12.87
CA SER A 71 -4.70 -1.18 -13.35
C SER A 71 -3.65 -0.55 -12.44
N ILE A 72 -2.56 -0.06 -13.06
CA ILE A 72 -1.52 0.75 -12.44
C ILE A 72 -1.63 2.17 -13.00
N PHE A 73 -1.58 3.18 -12.15
CA PHE A 73 -1.70 4.57 -12.57
C PHE A 73 -0.80 5.49 -11.75
N ASP A 74 -0.38 6.57 -12.41
CA ASP A 74 0.32 7.68 -11.78
C ASP A 74 -0.70 8.69 -11.21
N GLY A 75 -0.44 9.12 -9.98
CA GLY A 75 -1.31 9.98 -9.20
C GLY A 75 -2.54 9.30 -8.60
N ARG A 76 -3.41 10.09 -7.95
CA ARG A 76 -4.56 9.60 -7.19
C ARG A 76 -5.70 9.13 -8.09
N LEU A 77 -6.36 8.03 -7.72
CA LEU A 77 -7.58 7.59 -8.40
C LEU A 77 -8.70 8.61 -8.19
N ASN A 78 -9.42 8.93 -9.26
CA ASN A 78 -10.60 9.78 -9.22
C ASN A 78 -11.81 9.02 -9.77
N SER A 79 -13.02 9.56 -9.57
CA SER A 79 -14.26 8.88 -9.96
C SER A 79 -14.34 8.58 -11.46
N THR A 80 -13.90 9.51 -12.32
CA THR A 80 -13.89 9.32 -13.77
C THR A 80 -12.97 8.17 -14.18
N ARG A 81 -11.79 8.07 -13.58
CA ARG A 81 -10.84 6.97 -13.81
C ARG A 81 -11.40 5.65 -13.28
N TYR A 82 -12.06 5.67 -12.12
CA TYR A 82 -12.68 4.47 -11.55
C TYR A 82 -13.73 3.85 -12.48
N ILE A 83 -14.51 4.65 -13.19
CA ILE A 83 -15.50 4.16 -14.17
C ILE A 83 -14.81 3.50 -15.39
N GLN A 84 -13.57 3.87 -15.69
CA GLN A 84 -12.80 3.32 -16.80
C GLN A 84 -12.00 2.06 -16.46
N ILE A 85 -11.91 1.72 -15.17
CA ILE A 85 -11.37 0.46 -14.66
C ILE A 85 -12.45 -0.60 -14.86
#